data_AF-A0A6L7YHM7-F1
#
_entry.id   AF-A0A6L7YHM7-F1
#
_cell.length_a   1.000
_cell.length_b   1.000
_cell.length_c   1.000
_cell.angle_alpha   90.00
_cell.angle_beta   90.00
_cell.angle_gamma   90.00
#
_symmetry.space_group_name_H-M   'P 1'
#
loop_
_entity.id
_entity.type
_entity.pdbx_description
1 polymer ?
#
loop_
_entity_poly.entity_id
_entity_poly.type
_entity_poly.pdbx_seq_one_letter_code
_entity_poly.pdbx_strand_id
1 'polypeptide(L)' 'MGAKELEALIEVLRGQSELGREGHVLGTWVIRYDKERGAFSFDKCESEIYCNERPSLIALDGSVIDPGGPLDEGF' A
#
# COMPACT_ATOMS: atom_id res chain seq x y z
N MET A 1 13.52 -6.82 2.45
CA MET A 1 13.01 -6.54 3.82
C MET A 1 13.78 -7.40 4.80
N GLY A 2 14.11 -6.86 5.98
CA GLY A 2 14.61 -7.63 7.12
C GLY A 2 13.50 -7.94 8.12
N ALA A 3 13.85 -8.46 9.29
CA ALA A 3 12.88 -8.86 10.32
C ALA A 3 12.00 -7.68 10.79
N LYS A 4 12.61 -6.51 11.01
CA LYS A 4 11.90 -5.31 11.46
C LYS A 4 10.85 -4.85 10.45
N GLU A 5 11.19 -4.88 9.16
CA GLU A 5 10.24 -4.50 8.11
C GLU A 5 9.13 -5.54 7.93
N LEU A 6 9.42 -6.83 8.18
CA LEU A 6 8.38 -7.86 8.18
C LEU A 6 7.38 -7.68 9.33
N GLU A 7 7.86 -7.37 10.54
CA GLU A 7 6.99 -7.06 11.68
C GLU A 7 6.16 -5.80 11.42
N ALA A 8 6.79 -4.74 10.91
CA ALA A 8 6.09 -3.52 10.52
C ALA A 8 5.01 -3.79 9.46
N LEU A 9 5.30 -4.62 8.45
CA LEU A 9 4.32 -4.98 7.43
C LEU A 9 3.13 -5.74 8.05
N ILE A 10 3.37 -6.64 9.00
CA ILE A 10 2.28 -7.37 9.69
C ILE A 10 1.37 -6.37 10.43
N GLU A 11 1.94 -5.43 11.18
CA GLU A 11 1.15 -4.43 11.92
C GLU A 11 0.36 -3.52 10.98
N VAL A 12 0.97 -3.07 9.87
CA VAL A 12 0.27 -2.32 8.82
C VAL A 12 -0.91 -3.11 8.27
N LEU A 13 -0.71 -4.37 7.90
CA LEU A 13 -1.77 -5.22 7.34
C LEU A 13 -2.91 -5.47 8.34
N ARG A 14 -2.58 -5.65 9.63
CA ARG A 14 -3.58 -5.78 10.70
C ARG A 14 -4.41 -4.50 10.81
N GLY A 15 -3.76 -3.34 10.94
CA GLY A 15 -4.46 -2.06 11.05
C GLY A 15 -5.35 -1.77 9.84
N GLN A 16 -4.86 -2.02 8.63
CA GLN A 16 -5.66 -1.84 7.41
C GLN A 16 -6.81 -2.85 7.29
N SER A 17 -6.64 -4.08 7.79
CA SER A 17 -7.73 -5.06 7.84
C SER A 17 -8.84 -4.65 8.81
N GLU A 18 -8.51 -3.99 9.92
CA GLU A 18 -9.50 -3.50 10.90
C GLU A 18 -10.37 -2.37 10.33
N LEU A 19 -9.84 -1.59 9.37
CA LEU A 19 -10.60 -0.57 8.64
C LEU A 19 -11.64 -1.15 7.67
N GLY A 20 -11.57 -2.45 7.38
CA GLY A 20 -12.48 -3.11 6.44
C GLY A 20 -12.41 -2.47 5.05
N ARG A 21 -13.56 -2.04 4.51
CA ARG A 21 -13.66 -1.45 3.16
C ARG A 21 -12.96 -0.11 3.01
N GLU A 22 -12.75 0.61 4.10
CA GLU A 22 -12.03 1.90 4.11
C GLU A 22 -10.50 1.69 4.11
N GLY A 23 -10.03 0.44 4.22
CA GLY A 23 -8.61 0.10 4.16
C GLY A 23 -8.02 0.37 2.78
N HIS A 24 -6.89 1.07 2.74
CA HIS A 24 -6.27 1.52 1.49
C HIS A 24 -5.59 0.39 0.71
N VAL A 25 -5.27 -0.73 1.38
CA VAL A 25 -4.46 -1.82 0.79
C VAL A 25 -5.30 -2.95 0.19
N LEU A 26 -6.64 -2.84 0.19
CA LEU A 26 -7.48 -3.83 -0.47
C LEU A 26 -7.25 -3.85 -1.98
N GLY A 27 -7.24 -5.05 -2.56
CA GLY A 27 -6.94 -5.24 -3.99
C GLY A 27 -5.45 -5.19 -4.34
N THR A 28 -4.56 -5.21 -3.34
CA THR A 28 -3.11 -5.23 -3.58
C THR A 28 -2.65 -6.58 -4.15
N TRP A 29 -1.90 -6.52 -5.24
CA TRP A 29 -1.24 -7.67 -5.85
C TRP A 29 0.24 -7.75 -5.51
N VAL A 30 0.91 -6.59 -5.38
CA VAL A 30 2.34 -6.51 -5.11
C VAL A 30 2.59 -5.54 -3.97
N ILE A 31 3.38 -5.98 -2.99
CA ILE A 31 3.86 -5.13 -1.89
C ILE A 31 5.36 -4.92 -2.09
N ARG A 32 5.78 -3.67 -2.23
CA ARG A 32 7.20 -3.28 -2.36
C ARG A 32 7.62 -2.47 -1.15
N TYR A 33 8.77 -2.79 -0.59
CA TYR A 33 9.38 -1.96 0.45
C TYR A 33 10.41 -1.02 -0.18
N ASP A 34 10.22 0.28 0.02
CA ASP A 34 11.17 1.33 -0.31
C ASP A 34 11.98 1.69 0.94
N LYS A 35 13.27 1.36 0.92
CA LYS A 35 14.19 1.60 2.04
C LYS A 35 14.50 3.09 2.23
N GLU A 36 14.54 3.87 1.16
CA GLU A 36 14.85 5.30 1.25
C GLU A 36 13.67 6.07 1.87
N ARG A 37 12.45 5.66 1.51
CA ARG A 37 11.22 6.25 2.05
C ARG A 37 10.77 5.66 3.37
N GLY A 38 11.28 4.49 3.75
CA GLY A 38 10.80 3.76 4.93
C GLY A 38 9.32 3.43 4.83
N ALA A 39 8.88 2.98 3.65
CA ALA A 39 7.47 2.81 3.33
C ALA A 39 7.19 1.59 2.46
N PHE A 40 5.96 1.10 2.53
CA PHE A 40 5.41 0.06 1.68
C PHE A 40 4.55 0.67 0.59
N SER A 41 4.79 0.27 -0.66
CA SER A 41 3.90 0.47 -1.80
C SER A 41 2.99 -0.73 -1.96
N PHE A 42 1.70 -0.46 -2.03
CA PHE A 42 0.64 -1.44 -2.23
C PHE A 42 0.08 -1.27 -3.64
N ASP A 43 0.69 -1.98 -4.60
CA ASP A 43 0.36 -1.88 -6.01
C ASP A 43 -0.89 -2.73 -6.34
N LYS A 44 -1.88 -2.11 -6.97
CA LYS A 44 -3.18 -2.71 -7.34
C LYS A 44 -3.35 -2.92 -8.84
N CYS A 45 -2.25 -2.85 -9.59
CA CYS A 45 -2.29 -3.01 -11.03
C CYS A 45 -2.50 -4.48 -11.41
N GLU A 46 -3.40 -4.73 -12.35
CA GLU A 46 -3.65 -6.09 -12.88
C GLU A 46 -2.45 -6.60 -13.70
N SER A 47 -1.63 -5.70 -14.24
CA SER A 47 -0.38 -6.02 -14.92
C SER A 47 0.64 -4.88 -14.79
N GLU A 48 1.88 -5.13 -15.19
CA GLU A 48 2.93 -4.08 -15.24
C GLU A 48 2.62 -2.95 -16.26
N ILE A 49 1.62 -3.15 -17.13
CA ILE A 49 1.29 -2.23 -18.24
C ILE A 49 -0.07 -1.55 -18.00
N TYR A 50 -0.94 -2.13 -17.17
CA TYR A 50 -2.30 -1.64 -16.96
C TYR A 50 -2.59 -1.46 -15.47
N CYS A 51 -2.75 -0.19 -15.09
CA CYS A 51 -3.13 0.25 -13.76
C CYS A 51 -4.36 1.15 -13.88
N ASN A 52 -5.40 0.85 -13.10
CA ASN A 52 -6.56 1.74 -12.93
C ASN A 52 -6.42 2.64 -11.70
N GLU A 53 -5.52 2.28 -10.78
CA GLU A 53 -5.31 3.01 -9.53
C GLU A 53 -3.81 3.21 -9.27
N ARG A 54 -3.49 4.35 -8.67
CA ARG A 54 -2.19 4.64 -8.05
C ARG A 54 -2.03 3.75 -6.81
N PRO A 55 -0.80 3.29 -6.52
CA PRO A 55 -0.55 2.52 -5.32
C PRO A 55 -0.79 3.36 -4.07
N SER A 56 -1.19 2.68 -2.99
CA SER A 56 -1.19 3.28 -1.67
C SER A 56 0.21 3.19 -1.07
N LEU A 57 0.64 4.23 -0.35
CA LEU A 57 1.92 4.29 0.35
C LEU A 57 1.67 4.38 1.85
N ILE A 58 2.22 3.43 2.61
CA ILE A 58 2.11 3.41 4.08
C ILE A 58 3.50 3.29 4.69
N ALA A 59 3.83 4.16 5.63
CA ALA A 59 5.09 4.14 6.36
C ALA A 59 5.21 2.91 7.28
N LEU A 60 6.44 2.62 7.73
CA LEU A 60 6.72 1.53 8.69
C LEU A 60 5.96 1.66 10.02
N ASP A 61 5.55 2.86 10.40
CA ASP A 61 4.79 3.12 11.63
C ASP A 61 3.26 3.01 11.44
N GLY A 62 2.79 2.66 10.24
CA GLY A 62 1.37 2.59 9.91
C GLY A 62 0.76 3.90 9.39
N SER A 63 1.51 4.99 9.34
CA SER A 63 1.02 6.27 8.80
C SER A 63 0.78 6.17 7.30
N VAL A 64 -0.41 6.54 6.85
CA VAL A 64 -0.76 6.59 5.42
C VAL A 64 -0.11 7.84 4.81
N ILE A 65 0.87 7.63 3.93
CA ILE A 65 1.56 8.70 3.20
C ILE A 65 0.74 9.12 1.98
N ASP A 66 0.19 8.14 1.26
CA ASP A 66 -0.71 8.33 0.13
C ASP A 66 -1.77 7.23 0.17
N PRO A 67 -3.07 7.56 0.19
CA PRO A 67 -4.12 6.54 0.16
C PRO A 67 -4.20 5.81 -1.20
N GLY A 68 -3.51 6.28 -2.24
CA GLY A 68 -3.64 5.78 -3.60
C GLY A 68 -4.93 6.28 -4.25
N GLY A 69 -5.52 5.46 -5.11
CA GLY A 69 -6.84 5.74 -5.72
C GLY A 69 -6.78 5.87 -7.24
N PRO A 70 -7.94 6.10 -7.90
CA PRO A 70 -8.07 5.99 -9.34
C PRO A 70 -7.15 6.96 -10.09
N LEU A 71 -6.60 6.51 -11.22
CA LEU A 71 -5.82 7.35 -12.12
C LEU A 71 -6.72 8.28 -12.97
N ASP A 72 -7.99 7.90 -13.16
CA ASP A 72 -8.96 8.58 -14.03
C ASP A 72 -9.89 9.56 -13.30
N GLU A 73 -9.56 10.02 -12.08
CA GLU A 73 -10.32 11.10 -11.43
C GLU A 73 -9.97 12.46 -12.07
N GLY A 74 -10.57 12.70 -13.22
CA GLY A 74 -10.39 13.90 -14.03
C GLY A 74 -11.37 14.04 -15.19
N PHE A 75 -12.66 13.72 -14.99
CA PHE A 75 -13.78 14.20 -15.81
C PHE A 75 -15.04 14.43 -14.96
#